data_AF-A0A965FBR6-F1
#
_entry.id   AF-A0A965FBR6-F1
#
_cell.length_a   1.000
_cell.length_b   1.000
_cell.length_c   1.000
_cell.angle_alpha   90.00
_cell.angle_beta   90.00
_cell.angle_gamma   90.00
#
_symmetry.space_group_name_H-M   'P 1'
#
loop_
_entity.id
_entity.type
_entity.pdbx_description
1 polymer ?
#
loop_
_entity_poly.entity_id
_entity_poly.type
_entity_poly.pdbx_seq_one_letter_code
_entity_poly.pdbx_strand_id
1 'polypeptide(L)'
;MVTILLPMILALGLGVVIHAIFTPQELAANASVGYVKFGFLTEVYAVIAALTLVGAWDIYQNSRDIIQRETNALYMLALATETYNGPEQSEMRAAMRFSIRNYASEVVGEEWLVMQGKGRSEASEIAFQLLARSFLDAEPVTNAQQAIAQNIPQWISNISETRLARLSIMSRTISSMVWSLLLTASVAVLAF
;
A
#
# COMPACT_ATOMS: atom_id res chain seq x y z
N MET A 1 10.92 -5.99 -11.05
CA MET A 1 11.46 -6.57 -12.30
C MET A 1 12.19 -7.90 -12.07
N VAL A 2 13.08 -8.01 -11.07
CA VAL A 2 13.84 -9.25 -10.79
C VAL A 2 12.93 -10.48 -10.56
N THR A 3 11.79 -10.30 -9.89
CA THR A 3 10.84 -11.39 -9.58
C THR A 3 10.13 -11.99 -10.80
N ILE A 4 10.01 -11.25 -11.91
CA ILE A 4 9.36 -11.72 -13.13
C ILE A 4 10.37 -12.34 -14.09
N LEU A 5 11.58 -11.79 -14.16
CA LEU A 5 12.64 -12.30 -15.03
C LEU A 5 13.19 -13.65 -14.55
N LEU A 6 13.26 -13.86 -13.24
CA LEU A 6 13.76 -15.10 -12.65
C LEU A 6 13.00 -16.36 -13.10
N PRO A 7 11.66 -16.46 -12.98
CA PRO A 7 10.94 -17.65 -13.42
C PRO A 7 11.03 -17.84 -14.94
N MET A 8 11.10 -16.75 -15.71
CA MET A 8 11.23 -16.83 -17.17
C MET A 8 12.59 -17.41 -17.59
N ILE A 9 13.68 -16.96 -16.97
CA ILE A 9 15.03 -17.49 -17.22
C ILE A 9 15.13 -18.96 -16.78
N LEU A 10 14.55 -19.31 -15.62
CA LEU A 10 14.52 -20.69 -15.14
C LEU A 10 13.75 -21.60 -16.08
N ALA A 11 12.60 -21.15 -16.58
CA ALA A 11 11.79 -21.90 -17.53
C ALA A 11 12.52 -22.11 -18.86
N LEU A 12 13.15 -21.07 -19.41
CA LEU A 12 13.97 -21.17 -20.62
C LEU A 12 15.15 -22.13 -20.43
N GLY A 13 15.83 -22.06 -19.28
CA GLY A 13 16.92 -22.97 -18.94
C GLY A 13 16.46 -24.42 -18.86
N LEU A 14 15.32 -24.68 -18.21
CA LEU A 14 14.70 -26.01 -18.17
C LEU A 14 14.33 -26.49 -19.57
N GLY A 15 13.73 -25.64 -20.40
CA GLY A 15 13.40 -25.98 -21.79
C GLY A 15 14.63 -26.37 -22.62
N VAL A 16 15.74 -25.62 -22.51
CA VAL A 16 17.01 -25.96 -23.17
C VAL A 16 17.56 -27.30 -22.68
N VAL A 17 17.51 -27.56 -21.36
CA VAL A 17 17.96 -28.83 -20.78
C VAL A 17 17.10 -30.01 -21.27
N ILE A 18 15.77 -29.84 -21.31
CA ILE A 18 14.85 -30.86 -21.83
C ILE A 18 15.18 -31.19 -23.29
N HIS A 19 15.37 -30.19 -24.14
CA HIS A 19 15.74 -30.39 -25.55
C HIS A 19 17.17 -30.92 -25.76
N ALA A 20 18.06 -30.78 -24.77
CA ALA A 20 19.40 -31.36 -24.82
C ALA A 20 19.43 -32.84 -24.39
N ILE A 21 18.49 -33.26 -23.52
CA ILE A 21 18.43 -34.63 -22.99
C ILE A 21 17.56 -35.54 -23.86
N PHE A 22 16.44 -35.02 -24.39
CA PHE A 22 15.44 -35.81 -25.09
C PHE A 22 15.41 -35.50 -26.59
N THR A 23 15.27 -36.56 -27.41
CA THR A 23 15.13 -36.41 -28.86
C THR A 23 13.72 -35.94 -29.25
N PRO A 24 13.55 -35.26 -30.40
CA PRO A 24 12.23 -34.84 -30.88
C PRO A 24 11.23 -35.99 -31.03
N GLN A 25 11.70 -37.20 -31.39
CA GLN A 25 10.84 -38.37 -31.50
C GLN A 25 10.32 -38.86 -30.13
N GLU A 26 11.14 -38.81 -29.08
CA GLU A 26 10.75 -39.19 -27.72
C GLU A 26 9.75 -38.20 -27.11
N LEU A 27 9.93 -36.89 -27.35
CA LEU A 27 8.94 -35.88 -26.97
C LEU A 27 7.61 -36.09 -27.72
N ALA A 28 7.66 -36.33 -29.03
CA ALA A 28 6.45 -36.55 -29.84
C ALA A 28 5.68 -37.81 -29.37
N ALA A 29 6.39 -38.88 -29.01
CA ALA A 29 5.78 -40.11 -28.50
C ALA A 29 5.03 -39.89 -27.17
N ASN A 30 5.43 -38.91 -26.37
CA ASN A 30 4.82 -38.58 -25.07
C ASN A 30 3.91 -37.35 -25.11
N ALA A 31 3.71 -36.73 -26.28
CA ALA A 31 3.03 -35.45 -26.42
C ALA A 31 1.57 -35.47 -25.92
N SER A 32 0.85 -36.59 -26.11
CA SER A 32 -0.54 -36.74 -25.65
C SER A 32 -0.66 -36.70 -24.11
N VAL A 33 0.30 -37.32 -23.41
CA VAL A 33 0.40 -37.29 -21.95
C VAL A 33 0.89 -35.92 -21.47
N GLY A 34 1.82 -35.30 -22.21
CA GLY A 34 2.31 -33.96 -21.94
C GLY A 34 1.19 -32.91 -21.98
N TYR A 35 0.34 -32.97 -23.01
CA TYR A 35 -0.81 -32.06 -23.16
C TYR A 35 -1.77 -32.12 -21.97
N VAL A 36 -2.15 -33.31 -21.51
CA VAL A 36 -3.05 -33.48 -20.36
C VAL A 36 -2.42 -32.95 -19.07
N LYS A 37 -1.13 -33.23 -18.84
CA LYS A 37 -0.40 -32.74 -17.66
C LYS A 37 -0.26 -31.21 -17.66
N PHE A 38 0.05 -30.63 -18.81
CA PHE A 38 0.14 -29.18 -18.98
C PHE A 38 -1.20 -28.49 -18.72
N GLY A 39 -2.30 -29.05 -19.25
CA GLY A 39 -3.66 -28.56 -19.01
C GLY A 39 -3.97 -28.46 -17.52
N PHE A 40 -3.72 -29.55 -16.77
CA PHE A 40 -3.92 -29.56 -15.32
C PHE A 40 -3.05 -28.53 -14.58
N LEU A 41 -1.76 -28.41 -14.93
CA LEU A 41 -0.87 -27.42 -14.32
C LEU A 41 -1.33 -25.99 -14.60
N THR A 42 -1.82 -25.72 -15.81
CA THR A 42 -2.34 -24.41 -16.21
C THR A 42 -3.62 -24.07 -15.45
N GLU A 43 -4.53 -25.03 -15.25
CA GLU A 43 -5.74 -24.84 -14.45
C GLU A 43 -5.40 -24.52 -12.99
N VAL A 44 -4.50 -25.28 -12.37
CA VAL A 44 -4.04 -25.03 -11.00
C VAL A 44 -3.37 -23.66 -10.89
N TYR A 45 -2.50 -23.30 -11.85
CA TYR A 45 -1.87 -21.99 -11.91
C TYR A 45 -2.90 -20.86 -12.02
N ALA A 46 -3.91 -21.01 -12.90
CA ALA A 46 -4.95 -20.02 -13.08
C ALA A 46 -5.71 -19.74 -11.78
N VAL A 47 -6.04 -20.80 -11.01
CA VAL A 47 -6.70 -20.66 -9.70
C VAL A 47 -5.80 -19.94 -8.70
N ILE A 48 -4.52 -20.33 -8.59
CA ILE A 48 -3.56 -19.68 -7.68
C ILE A 48 -3.39 -18.20 -8.05
N ALA A 49 -3.24 -17.89 -9.33
CA ALA A 49 -3.10 -16.53 -9.83
C ALA A 49 -4.36 -15.70 -9.54
N ALA A 50 -5.55 -16.24 -9.79
CA ALA A 50 -6.81 -15.58 -9.50
C ALA A 50 -6.98 -15.26 -8.01
N LEU A 51 -6.73 -16.23 -7.12
CA LEU A 51 -6.81 -16.01 -5.68
C LEU A 51 -5.77 -15.01 -5.18
N THR A 52 -4.56 -15.05 -5.74
CA THR A 52 -3.49 -14.09 -5.42
C THR A 52 -3.87 -12.68 -5.85
N LEU A 53 -4.46 -12.54 -7.05
CA LEU A 53 -4.97 -11.26 -7.55
C LEU A 53 -6.06 -10.70 -6.64
N VAL A 54 -7.02 -11.53 -6.21
CA VAL A 54 -8.07 -11.12 -5.26
C VAL A 54 -7.46 -10.63 -3.95
N GLY A 55 -6.48 -11.34 -3.38
CA GLY A 55 -5.80 -10.92 -2.16
C GLY A 55 -5.00 -9.62 -2.33
N ALA A 56 -4.29 -9.45 -3.45
CA ALA A 56 -3.60 -8.21 -3.77
C ALA A 56 -4.57 -7.04 -3.90
N TRP A 57 -5.72 -7.28 -4.56
CA TRP A 57 -6.76 -6.30 -4.76
C TRP A 57 -7.36 -5.82 -3.43
N ASP A 58 -7.65 -6.74 -2.51
CA ASP A 58 -8.17 -6.40 -1.18
C ASP A 58 -7.20 -5.51 -0.38
N ILE A 59 -5.91 -5.87 -0.35
CA ILE A 59 -4.87 -5.06 0.30
C ILE A 59 -4.80 -3.66 -0.34
N TYR A 60 -4.87 -3.58 -1.66
CA TYR A 60 -4.88 -2.31 -2.39
C TYR A 60 -6.10 -1.44 -2.04
N GLN A 61 -7.31 -2.01 -2.09
CA GLN A 61 -8.55 -1.30 -1.78
C GLN A 61 -8.53 -0.78 -0.34
N ASN A 62 -8.16 -1.61 0.63
CA ASN A 62 -8.08 -1.23 2.03
C ASN A 62 -7.05 -0.10 2.27
N SER A 63 -5.87 -0.23 1.66
CA SER A 63 -4.82 0.82 1.74
C SER A 63 -5.31 2.14 1.15
N ARG A 64 -5.97 2.10 -0.01
CA ARG A 64 -6.55 3.27 -0.65
C ARG A 64 -7.62 3.93 0.22
N ASP A 65 -8.51 3.14 0.80
CA ASP A 65 -9.61 3.66 1.63
C ASP A 65 -9.11 4.30 2.93
N ILE A 66 -8.02 3.78 3.51
CA ILE A 66 -7.36 4.40 4.66
C ILE A 66 -6.75 5.76 4.28
N ILE A 67 -5.99 5.83 3.18
CA ILE A 67 -5.39 7.08 2.69
C ILE A 67 -6.49 8.10 2.36
N GLN A 68 -7.59 7.66 1.76
CA GLN A 68 -8.75 8.50 1.44
C GLN A 68 -9.35 9.11 2.71
N ARG A 69 -9.56 8.32 3.76
CA ARG A 69 -10.10 8.81 5.05
C ARG A 69 -9.18 9.82 5.72
N GLU A 70 -7.88 9.55 5.74
CA GLU A 70 -6.89 10.48 6.30
C GLU A 70 -6.86 11.80 5.52
N THR A 71 -6.80 11.72 4.19
CA THR A 71 -6.78 12.88 3.31
C THR A 71 -8.04 13.72 3.48
N ASN A 72 -9.20 13.08 3.64
CA ASN A 72 -10.45 13.78 3.90
C ASN A 72 -10.43 14.53 5.26
N ALA A 73 -9.88 13.92 6.31
CA ALA A 73 -9.75 14.58 7.60
C ALA A 73 -8.77 15.77 7.55
N LEU A 74 -7.63 15.62 6.85
CA LEU A 74 -6.70 16.73 6.60
C LEU A 74 -7.34 17.85 5.77
N TYR A 75 -8.17 17.50 4.79
CA TYR A 75 -8.92 18.47 4.00
C TYR A 75 -9.91 19.27 4.84
N MET A 76 -10.64 18.61 5.75
CA MET A 76 -11.54 19.30 6.68
C MET A 76 -10.78 20.24 7.63
N LEU A 77 -9.60 19.84 8.12
CA LEU A 77 -8.73 20.73 8.89
C LEU A 77 -8.25 21.92 8.05
N ALA A 78 -7.90 21.70 6.78
CA ALA A 78 -7.51 22.78 5.86
C ALA A 78 -8.64 23.80 5.67
N LEU A 79 -9.87 23.35 5.48
CA LEU A 79 -11.05 24.23 5.39
C LEU A 79 -11.30 24.98 6.71
N ALA A 80 -11.09 24.33 7.85
CA ALA A 80 -11.21 24.98 9.16
C ALA A 80 -10.25 26.17 9.31
N THR A 81 -9.05 26.09 8.72
CA THR A 81 -8.10 27.22 8.76
C THR A 81 -8.64 28.51 8.12
N GLU A 82 -9.58 28.41 7.17
CA GLU A 82 -10.17 29.58 6.49
C GLU A 82 -11.07 30.40 7.42
N THR A 83 -11.52 29.82 8.54
CA THR A 83 -12.32 30.54 9.53
C THR A 83 -11.51 31.41 10.47
N TYR A 84 -10.19 31.24 10.48
CA TYR A 84 -9.25 32.08 11.22
C TYR A 84 -8.74 33.21 10.32
N ASN A 85 -9.64 34.04 9.79
CA ASN A 85 -9.33 35.02 8.74
C ASN A 85 -8.87 36.41 9.24
N GLY A 86 -8.87 36.64 10.56
CA GLY A 86 -8.45 37.92 11.14
C GLY A 86 -6.96 38.24 10.90
N PRO A 87 -6.56 39.53 10.88
CA PRO A 87 -5.16 39.95 10.77
C PRO A 87 -4.30 39.41 11.93
N GLU A 88 -4.83 39.47 13.15
CA GLU A 88 -4.19 38.98 14.38
C GLU A 88 -4.02 37.46 14.39
N GLN A 89 -4.81 36.74 13.59
CA GLN A 89 -4.78 35.28 13.50
C GLN A 89 -3.91 34.79 12.34
N SER A 90 -3.21 35.69 11.65
CA SER A 90 -2.40 35.36 10.47
C SER A 90 -1.28 34.37 10.76
N GLU A 91 -0.59 34.54 11.89
CA GLU A 91 0.49 33.64 12.33
C GLU A 91 -0.06 32.26 12.70
N MET A 92 -1.14 32.20 13.48
CA MET A 92 -1.80 30.94 13.84
C MET A 92 -2.31 30.19 12.60
N ARG A 93 -2.94 30.90 11.65
CA ARG A 93 -3.40 30.34 10.38
C ARG A 93 -2.23 29.80 9.55
N ALA A 94 -1.09 30.50 9.53
CA ALA A 94 0.13 30.04 8.86
C ALA A 94 0.68 28.77 9.53
N ALA A 95 0.71 28.72 10.86
CA ALA A 95 1.13 27.55 11.64
C ALA A 95 0.24 26.33 11.38
N MET A 96 -1.09 26.49 11.35
CA MET A 96 -2.03 25.41 11.01
C MET A 96 -1.84 24.89 9.58
N ARG A 97 -1.66 25.79 8.60
CA ARG A 97 -1.41 25.38 7.21
C ARG A 97 -0.06 24.69 7.04
N PHE A 98 0.95 25.17 7.77
CA PHE A 98 2.27 24.55 7.81
C PHE A 98 2.18 23.15 8.42
N SER A 99 1.51 22.97 9.55
CA SER A 99 1.44 21.68 10.24
C SER A 99 0.74 20.60 9.40
N ILE A 100 -0.31 20.96 8.64
CA ILE A 100 -0.95 20.05 7.67
C ILE A 100 0.04 19.63 6.59
N ARG A 101 0.74 20.59 5.97
CA ARG A 101 1.70 20.30 4.89
C ARG A 101 2.89 19.49 5.39
N ASN A 102 3.41 19.84 6.56
CA ASN A 102 4.53 19.17 7.21
C ASN A 102 4.18 17.72 7.53
N TYR A 103 3.01 17.46 8.12
CA TYR A 103 2.55 16.09 8.35
C TYR A 103 2.43 15.30 7.04
N ALA A 104 1.78 15.87 6.02
CA ALA A 104 1.63 15.21 4.73
C ALA A 104 2.99 14.92 4.05
N SER A 105 3.95 15.84 4.13
CA SER A 105 5.28 15.64 3.56
C SER A 105 6.09 14.58 4.30
N GLU A 106 6.03 14.54 5.63
CA GLU A 106 6.71 13.51 6.42
C GLU A 106 6.10 12.12 6.19
N VAL A 107 4.76 12.04 6.02
CA VAL A 107 4.10 10.77 5.70
C VAL A 107 4.56 10.22 4.35
N VAL A 108 4.55 11.06 3.31
CA VAL A 108 4.92 10.63 1.94
C VAL A 108 6.42 10.44 1.77
N GLY A 109 7.23 11.34 2.35
CA GLY A 109 8.67 11.39 2.16
C GLY A 109 9.46 10.41 3.02
N GLU A 110 9.01 10.15 4.25
CA GLU A 110 9.76 9.36 5.24
C GLU A 110 8.97 8.11 5.66
N GLU A 111 7.76 8.29 6.18
CA GLU A 111 6.99 7.20 6.78
C GLU A 111 6.76 6.05 5.81
N TRP A 112 6.29 6.32 4.58
CA TRP A 112 6.04 5.27 3.60
C TRP A 112 7.29 4.48 3.22
N LEU A 113 8.47 5.11 3.20
CA LEU A 113 9.74 4.42 2.95
C LEU A 113 10.10 3.52 4.13
N VAL A 114 10.04 4.05 5.35
CA VAL A 114 10.32 3.31 6.59
C VAL A 114 9.33 2.14 6.77
N MET A 115 8.08 2.32 6.33
CA MET A 115 7.05 1.29 6.36
C MET A 115 7.41 0.05 5.52
N GLN A 116 8.13 0.21 4.41
CA GLN A 116 8.59 -0.93 3.60
C GLN A 116 9.51 -1.86 4.40
N GLY A 117 10.31 -1.29 5.30
CA GLY A 117 11.22 -2.00 6.21
C GLY A 117 10.58 -2.49 7.50
N LYS A 118 9.25 -2.40 7.64
CA LYS A 118 8.52 -2.68 8.89
C LYS A 118 8.84 -1.73 10.07
N GLY A 119 9.39 -0.54 9.81
CA GLY A 119 9.74 0.44 10.84
C GLY A 119 8.66 1.50 11.12
N ARG A 120 8.91 2.41 12.06
CA ARG A 120 8.07 3.59 12.28
C ARG A 120 8.92 4.85 12.15
N SER A 121 8.39 5.87 11.47
CA SER A 121 9.07 7.15 11.38
C SER A 121 8.78 7.98 12.63
N GLU A 122 9.85 8.44 13.29
CA GLU A 122 9.76 9.39 14.41
C GLU A 122 9.41 10.80 13.90
N ALA A 123 9.91 11.18 12.71
CA ALA A 123 9.64 12.47 12.11
C ALA A 123 8.15 12.65 11.79
N SER A 124 7.48 11.62 11.26
CA SER A 124 6.04 11.66 11.00
C SER A 124 5.22 11.73 12.29
N GLU A 125 5.72 11.15 13.38
CA GLU A 125 5.09 11.21 14.70
C GLU A 125 5.19 12.61 15.30
N ILE A 126 6.37 13.22 15.25
CA ILE A 126 6.57 14.61 15.67
C ILE A 126 5.69 15.56 14.83
N ALA A 127 5.61 15.34 13.52
CA ALA A 127 4.77 16.14 12.63
C ALA A 127 3.27 15.97 12.93
N PHE A 128 2.82 14.76 13.29
CA PHE A 128 1.46 14.53 13.75
C PHE A 128 1.15 15.27 15.06
N GLN A 129 2.07 15.23 16.02
CA GLN A 129 1.91 15.96 17.30
C GLN A 129 1.84 17.47 17.09
N LEU A 130 2.67 18.01 16.20
CA LEU A 130 2.62 19.43 15.80
C LEU A 130 1.29 19.78 15.15
N LEU A 131 0.79 18.94 14.24
CA LEU A 131 -0.53 19.09 13.63
C LEU A 131 -1.61 19.12 14.71
N ALA A 132 -1.66 18.12 15.59
CA ALA A 132 -2.66 18.05 16.64
C ALA A 132 -2.65 19.28 17.54
N ARG A 133 -1.47 19.70 18.04
CA ARG A 133 -1.32 20.88 18.88
C ARG A 133 -1.74 22.17 18.19
N SER A 134 -1.35 22.36 16.92
CA SER A 134 -1.69 23.58 16.17
C SER A 134 -3.20 23.84 16.04
N PHE A 135 -4.02 22.80 16.19
CA PHE A 135 -5.47 22.88 16.12
C PHE A 135 -6.16 22.76 17.49
N LEU A 136 -5.64 21.92 18.40
CA LEU A 136 -6.22 21.73 19.73
C LEU A 136 -5.89 22.89 20.70
N ASP A 137 -4.73 23.52 20.54
CA ASP A 137 -4.31 24.65 21.38
C ASP A 137 -4.87 25.99 20.87
N ALA A 138 -5.55 25.98 19.72
CA ALA A 138 -6.12 27.19 19.13
C ALA A 138 -7.42 27.60 19.84
N GLU A 139 -7.43 28.80 20.43
CA GLU A 139 -8.61 29.35 21.10
C GLU A 139 -9.59 29.98 20.10
N PRO A 140 -10.85 29.50 20.00
CA PRO A 140 -11.85 30.08 19.12
C PRO A 140 -12.39 31.39 19.70
N VAL A 141 -12.36 32.46 18.89
CA VAL A 141 -12.81 33.81 19.28
C VAL A 141 -14.22 34.13 18.76
N THR A 142 -14.59 33.60 17.59
CA THR A 142 -15.90 33.85 16.95
C THR A 142 -16.84 32.66 17.09
N ASN A 143 -18.16 32.90 17.00
CA ASN A 143 -19.16 31.82 17.00
C ASN A 143 -18.92 30.78 15.89
N ALA A 144 -18.45 31.22 14.72
CA ALA A 144 -18.10 30.34 13.61
C ALA A 144 -16.91 29.44 13.95
N GLN A 145 -15.87 30.02 14.59
CA GLN A 145 -14.71 29.26 15.07
C GLN A 145 -15.11 28.28 16.17
N GLN A 146 -16.00 28.67 17.08
CA GLN A 146 -16.51 27.80 18.15
C GLN A 146 -17.27 26.59 17.59
N ALA A 147 -18.13 26.81 16.59
CA ALA A 147 -18.87 25.73 15.94
C ALA A 147 -17.95 24.74 15.23
N ILE A 148 -16.90 25.22 14.57
CA ILE A 148 -15.92 24.37 13.89
C ILE A 148 -15.01 23.66 14.90
N ALA A 149 -14.61 24.34 15.97
CA ALA A 149 -13.74 23.78 17.02
C ALA A 149 -14.32 22.50 17.65
N GLN A 150 -15.64 22.37 17.71
CA GLN A 150 -16.30 21.14 18.19
C GLN A 150 -16.02 19.90 17.31
N ASN A 151 -15.69 20.09 16.03
CA ASN A 151 -15.42 19.00 15.09
C ASN A 151 -13.91 18.64 15.01
N ILE A 152 -13.03 19.56 15.41
CA ILE A 152 -11.57 19.41 15.30
C ILE A 152 -11.06 18.15 16.02
N PRO A 153 -11.47 17.83 17.27
CA PRO A 153 -11.02 16.61 17.95
C PRO A 153 -11.37 15.34 17.16
N GLN A 154 -12.55 15.28 16.54
CA GLN A 154 -12.96 14.13 15.75
C GLN A 154 -12.11 13.98 14.49
N TRP A 155 -11.80 15.08 13.79
CA TRP A 155 -10.94 15.02 12.61
C TRP A 155 -9.51 14.59 12.95
N ILE A 156 -8.97 15.06 14.08
CA ILE A 156 -7.66 14.62 14.59
C ILE A 156 -7.70 13.13 14.99
N SER A 157 -8.78 12.66 15.65
CA SER A 157 -8.97 11.23 15.96
C SER A 157 -8.96 10.40 14.69
N ASN A 158 -9.67 10.83 13.63
CA ASN A 158 -9.69 10.13 12.35
C ASN A 158 -8.29 10.02 11.72
N ILE A 159 -7.46 11.06 11.82
CA ILE A 159 -6.07 11.03 11.33
C ILE A 159 -5.25 10.03 12.17
N SER A 160 -5.40 10.06 13.50
CA SER A 160 -4.72 9.10 14.39
C SER A 160 -5.13 7.65 14.11
N GLU A 161 -6.42 7.38 13.95
CA GLU A 161 -6.95 6.05 13.65
C GLU A 161 -6.46 5.54 12.29
N THR A 162 -6.49 6.39 11.26
CA THR A 162 -6.01 6.02 9.92
C THR A 162 -4.50 5.82 9.89
N ARG A 163 -3.73 6.61 10.65
CA ARG A 163 -2.29 6.41 10.87
C ARG A 163 -2.00 5.05 11.50
N LEU A 164 -2.67 4.72 12.61
CA LEU A 164 -2.54 3.41 13.25
C LEU A 164 -2.95 2.27 12.32
N ALA A 165 -4.01 2.46 11.53
CA ALA A 165 -4.44 1.50 10.53
C ALA A 165 -3.36 1.26 9.45
N ARG A 166 -2.74 2.31 8.90
CA ARG A 166 -1.61 2.18 7.97
C ARG A 166 -0.46 1.39 8.58
N LEU A 167 -0.06 1.75 9.80
CA LEU A 167 1.03 1.07 10.50
C LEU A 167 0.70 -0.40 10.80
N SER A 168 -0.57 -0.76 10.97
CA SER A 168 -1.00 -2.16 11.12
C SER A 168 -0.91 -2.96 9.81
N ILE A 169 -1.18 -2.31 8.65
CA ILE A 169 -1.14 -2.93 7.32
C ILE A 169 0.28 -3.29 6.88
N MET A 170 1.31 -2.71 7.49
CA MET A 170 2.72 -3.04 7.21
C MET A 170 3.06 -4.54 7.29
N SER A 171 2.29 -5.30 8.07
CA SER A 171 2.42 -6.75 8.19
C SER A 171 1.59 -7.55 7.17
N ARG A 172 0.61 -6.91 6.51
CA ARG A 172 -0.30 -7.51 5.54
C ARG A 172 0.30 -7.45 4.14
N THR A 173 1.21 -8.38 3.87
CA THR A 173 1.67 -8.67 2.52
C THR A 173 1.15 -10.04 2.08
N ILE A 174 1.12 -10.30 0.77
CA ILE A 174 0.97 -11.68 0.30
C ILE A 174 2.08 -12.53 0.93
N SER A 175 1.70 -13.66 1.54
CA SER A 175 2.64 -14.55 2.20
C SER A 175 3.76 -14.99 1.24
N SER A 176 4.99 -15.07 1.75
CA SER A 176 6.13 -15.57 0.97
C SER A 176 5.87 -16.98 0.42
N MET A 177 5.09 -17.79 1.13
CA MET A 177 4.65 -19.11 0.67
C MET A 177 3.80 -19.04 -0.61
N VAL A 178 2.87 -18.07 -0.71
CA VAL A 178 2.04 -17.87 -1.91
C VAL A 178 2.89 -17.38 -3.07
N TRP A 179 3.85 -16.49 -2.82
CA TRP A 179 4.81 -16.06 -3.84
C TRP A 179 5.65 -17.22 -4.38
N SER A 180 6.20 -18.07 -3.50
CA SER A 180 6.96 -19.25 -3.90
C SER A 180 6.11 -20.22 -4.73
N LEU A 181 4.87 -20.44 -4.32
CA LEU A 181 3.93 -21.29 -5.05
C LEU A 181 3.63 -20.73 -6.45
N LEU A 182 3.31 -19.44 -6.54
CA LEU A 182 3.01 -18.76 -7.80
C LEU A 182 4.20 -18.80 -8.76
N LEU A 183 5.41 -18.48 -8.28
CA LEU A 183 6.63 -18.50 -9.09
C LEU A 183 6.98 -19.91 -9.57
N THR A 184 6.86 -20.91 -8.71
CA THR A 184 7.16 -22.31 -9.07
C THR A 184 6.16 -22.82 -10.11
N ALA A 185 4.87 -22.50 -9.94
CA ALA A 185 3.84 -22.84 -10.91
C ALA A 185 4.04 -22.09 -12.25
N SER A 186 4.47 -20.82 -12.23
CA SER A 186 4.83 -20.08 -13.43
C SER A 186 6.00 -20.74 -14.18
N VAL A 187 7.06 -21.16 -13.49
CA VAL A 187 8.18 -21.88 -14.11
C VAL A 187 7.69 -23.18 -14.75
N ALA A 188 6.87 -23.95 -14.04
CA ALA A 188 6.32 -25.21 -14.55
C ALA A 188 5.46 -24.99 -15.79
N VAL A 189 4.59 -23.98 -15.82
CA VAL A 189 3.76 -23.70 -17.00
C VAL A 189 4.59 -23.13 -18.16
N LEU A 190 5.69 -22.41 -17.92
CA LEU A 190 6.49 -21.83 -19.00
C LEU A 190 7.54 -22.79 -19.59
N ALA A 191 7.97 -23.80 -18.82
CA ALA A 191 9.04 -24.72 -19.22
C ALA A 191 8.55 -25.91 -20.07
N PHE A 192 7.26 -26.24 -19.98
CA PHE A 192 6.61 -27.37 -20.63
C PHE A 192 5.64 -26.88 -21.71
#